data_AF-A0A7R9DTR1-F1
#
_entry.id   AF-A0A7R9DTR1-F1
#
_cell.length_a   1.000
_cell.length_b   1.000
_cell.length_c   1.000
_cell.angle_alpha   90.00
_cell.angle_beta   90.00
_cell.angle_gamma   90.00
#
_symmetry.space_group_name_H-M   'P 1'
#
loop_
_entity.id
_entity.type
_entity.pdbx_description
1 polymer ?
#
loop_
_entity_poly.entity_id
_entity_poly.type
_entity_poly.pdbx_seq_one_letter_code
_entity_poly.pdbx_strand_id
1 'polypeptide(L)'
;YNYEEAPVLLWLQGGPGSSSLYGLFTEVGPYTVAKDNIKLVENPFSYHKNHSLIFIDNPVGAGFSYTNSTEGYVKNQTQVGDQLYSAIVQLFTLFPELQDRDFFITGESYAGKYIPALGHAIHIHNPTADLKINLKG
;
A
#
# COMPACT_ATOMS: atom_id res chain seq x y z
N TYR A 1 0.02 22.04 7.39
CA TYR A 1 -0.35 20.73 6.85
C TYR A 1 -1.69 20.38 7.44
N ASN A 2 -2.73 20.26 6.61
CA ASN A 2 -4.02 19.75 7.05
C ASN A 2 -4.03 18.24 6.77
N TYR A 3 -3.82 17.43 7.80
CA TYR A 3 -3.77 15.97 7.64
C TYR A 3 -5.13 15.42 7.20
N GLU A 4 -6.22 16.12 7.51
CA GLU A 4 -7.54 15.72 7.08
C GLU A 4 -7.57 15.73 5.56
N GLU A 5 -7.03 16.76 4.90
CA GLU A 5 -7.07 16.91 3.44
C GLU A 5 -5.94 16.26 2.65
N ALA A 6 -5.01 15.58 3.33
CA ALA A 6 -3.85 15.01 2.67
C ALA A 6 -4.24 13.87 1.70
N PRO A 7 -3.62 13.79 0.51
CA PRO A 7 -3.78 12.63 -0.36
C PRO A 7 -3.26 11.36 0.31
N VAL A 8 -3.81 10.22 -0.07
CA VAL A 8 -3.42 8.90 0.43
C VAL A 8 -2.44 8.27 -0.55
N LEU A 9 -1.25 7.94 -0.06
CA LEU A 9 -0.25 7.16 -0.79
C LEU A 9 -0.22 5.73 -0.27
N LEU A 10 -0.49 4.77 -1.15
CA LEU A 10 -0.13 3.37 -0.93
C LEU A 10 1.34 3.17 -1.34
N TRP A 11 2.16 2.61 -0.45
CA TRP A 11 3.51 2.14 -0.76
C TRP A 11 3.54 0.62 -0.83
N LEU A 12 4.05 0.10 -1.95
CA LEU A 12 4.29 -1.32 -2.20
C LEU A 12 5.77 -1.56 -2.41
N GLN A 13 6.37 -2.37 -1.53
CA GLN A 13 7.72 -2.87 -1.74
C GLN A 13 7.73 -4.02 -2.76
N GLY A 14 8.83 -4.19 -3.46
CA GLY A 14 9.01 -5.19 -4.52
C GLY A 14 9.39 -6.58 -4.01
N GLY A 15 10.52 -7.10 -4.49
CA GLY A 15 10.98 -8.46 -4.21
C GLY A 15 11.04 -9.33 -5.48
N PRO A 16 10.00 -10.09 -5.85
CA PRO A 16 8.64 -10.14 -5.26
C PRO A 16 8.59 -10.74 -3.86
N GLY A 17 7.64 -10.31 -3.02
CA GLY A 17 7.41 -10.87 -1.68
C GLY A 17 8.24 -10.22 -0.56
N SER A 18 8.88 -9.08 -0.81
CA SER A 18 9.54 -8.30 0.25
C SER A 18 8.52 -7.52 1.06
N SER A 19 8.76 -7.35 2.36
CA SER A 19 7.88 -6.58 3.23
C SER A 19 7.95 -5.09 2.91
N SER A 20 6.79 -4.42 2.89
CA SER A 20 6.68 -2.97 2.79
C SER A 20 7.14 -2.25 4.05
N LEU A 21 7.41 -2.98 5.14
CA LEU A 21 8.10 -2.43 6.30
C LEU A 21 9.53 -1.98 5.97
N TYR A 22 10.14 -2.49 4.90
CA TYR A 22 11.39 -1.94 4.41
C TYR A 22 11.19 -0.46 4.04
N GLY A 23 10.24 -0.16 3.15
CA GLY A 23 9.92 1.24 2.78
C GLY A 23 9.50 2.10 3.96
N LEU A 24 8.80 1.52 4.95
CA LEU A 24 8.43 2.21 6.17
C LEU A 24 9.65 2.62 7.01
N PHE A 25 10.62 1.72 7.21
CA PHE A 25 11.70 1.91 8.19
C PHE A 25 13.07 2.24 7.59
N THR A 26 13.21 2.24 6.27
CA THR A 26 14.50 2.53 5.62
C THR A 26 14.39 3.60 4.53
N GLU A 27 13.18 3.98 4.10
CA GLU A 27 12.99 4.83 2.92
C GLU A 27 12.09 6.04 3.20
N VAL A 28 10.78 5.89 3.00
CA VAL A 28 9.83 7.01 2.90
C VAL A 28 8.99 7.20 4.16
N GLY A 29 8.99 6.23 5.08
CA GLY A 29 8.22 6.29 6.31
C GLY A 29 8.78 7.27 7.36
N PRO A 30 8.00 7.57 8.41
CA PRO A 30 8.28 8.63 9.38
C PRO A 30 9.50 8.39 10.25
N TYR A 31 9.93 7.14 10.39
CA TYR A 31 11.03 6.74 11.25
C TYR A 31 11.95 5.75 10.57
N THR A 32 13.23 5.83 10.87
CA THR A 32 14.22 4.79 10.56
C THR A 32 14.67 4.06 11.82
N VAL A 33 15.07 2.81 11.70
CA VAL A 33 15.67 2.05 12.81
C VAL A 33 17.16 2.38 12.91
N ALA A 34 17.61 2.86 14.07
CA ALA A 34 19.02 3.16 14.33
C ALA A 34 19.89 1.89 14.29
N LYS A 35 21.20 2.05 14.03
CA LYS A 35 22.15 0.92 13.93
C LYS A 35 22.27 0.06 15.20
N ASP A 36 21.86 0.57 16.36
CA ASP A 36 21.77 -0.18 17.61
C ASP A 36 20.47 -1.00 17.74
N ASN A 37 19.63 -1.00 16.69
CA ASN A 37 18.40 -1.79 16.48
C ASN A 37 17.32 -1.67 17.58
N ILE A 38 17.41 -0.66 18.46
CA ILE A 38 16.50 -0.51 19.60
C ILE A 38 15.78 0.86 19.59
N LYS A 39 16.20 1.81 18.74
CA LYS A 39 15.63 3.15 18.69
C LYS A 39 15.11 3.52 17.30
N LEU A 40 13.93 4.15 17.30
CA LEU A 40 13.39 4.86 16.15
C LEU A 40 13.98 6.27 16.09
N VAL A 41 14.43 6.67 14.91
CA VAL A 41 14.96 8.00 14.60
C VAL A 41 14.03 8.63 13.58
N GLU A 42 13.59 9.87 13.81
CA GLU A 42 12.72 10.57 12.87
C GLU A 42 13.40 10.74 11.51
N ASN A 43 12.65 10.46 10.44
CA ASN A 43 13.08 10.70 9.08
C ASN A 43 12.66 12.11 8.63
N PRO A 44 13.60 13.06 8.50
CA PRO A 44 13.27 14.44 8.11
C PRO A 44 12.78 14.57 6.67
N PHE A 45 12.90 13.53 5.83
CA PHE A 45 12.48 13.54 4.43
C PHE A 45 11.26 12.64 4.17
N SER A 46 10.59 12.18 5.22
CA SER A 46 9.46 11.27 5.08
C SER A 46 8.28 11.89 4.34
N TYR A 47 7.60 11.06 3.54
CA TYR A 47 6.42 11.45 2.78
C TYR A 47 5.19 11.68 3.66
N HIS A 48 5.21 11.26 4.94
CA HIS A 48 4.09 11.50 5.87
C HIS A 48 3.88 13.00 6.18
N LYS A 49 4.85 13.85 5.84
CA LYS A 49 4.78 15.31 6.07
C LYS A 49 3.70 16.00 5.25
N ASN A 50 3.28 15.40 4.14
CA ASN A 50 2.29 15.95 3.22
C ASN A 50 1.28 14.91 2.69
N HIS A 51 1.38 13.64 3.10
CA HIS A 51 0.49 12.56 2.68
C HIS A 51 0.14 11.63 3.84
N SER A 52 -1.03 11.00 3.73
CA SER A 52 -1.37 9.83 4.55
C SER A 52 -0.76 8.59 3.90
N LEU A 53 0.08 7.84 4.63
CA LEU A 53 0.81 6.70 4.08
C LEU A 53 0.19 5.37 4.51
N ILE A 54 0.00 4.47 3.55
CA ILE A 54 -0.42 3.08 3.75
C ILE A 54 0.72 2.18 3.25
N PHE A 55 1.16 1.24 4.09
CA PHE A 55 2.16 0.23 3.70
C PHE A 55 1.49 -1.14 3.77
N ILE A 56 1.47 -1.87 2.65
CA ILE A 56 0.89 -3.22 2.60
C ILE A 56 1.99 -4.23 2.29
N ASP A 57 2.14 -5.23 3.15
CA ASP A 57 2.91 -6.42 2.84
C ASP A 57 2.16 -7.24 1.78
N ASN A 58 2.73 -7.29 0.57
CA ASN A 58 2.11 -7.93 -0.59
C ASN A 58 3.14 -8.75 -1.40
N PRO A 59 2.71 -9.86 -2.01
CA PRO A 59 1.41 -10.53 -1.86
C PRO A 59 1.29 -11.30 -0.53
N VAL A 60 0.21 -12.04 -0.31
CA VAL A 60 0.11 -13.00 0.80
C VAL A 60 1.33 -13.93 0.80
N GLY A 61 2.00 -14.04 1.94
CA GLY A 61 3.31 -14.67 2.13
C GLY A 61 4.46 -13.69 2.33
N ALA A 62 4.29 -12.41 1.98
CA ALA A 62 5.26 -11.35 2.25
C ALA A 62 5.12 -10.85 3.68
N GLY A 63 6.25 -10.66 4.39
CA GLY A 63 6.28 -10.04 5.71
C GLY A 63 5.27 -10.65 6.70
N PHE A 64 4.32 -9.81 7.16
CA PHE A 64 3.26 -10.21 8.08
C PHE A 64 1.94 -10.61 7.41
N SER A 65 1.83 -10.58 6.08
CA SER A 65 0.66 -11.08 5.36
C SER A 65 0.76 -12.61 5.20
N TYR A 66 -0.16 -13.37 5.78
CA TYR A 66 -0.11 -14.84 5.77
C TYR A 66 -1.46 -15.50 5.49
N THR A 67 -1.43 -16.79 5.15
CA THR A 67 -2.60 -17.65 4.95
C THR A 67 -2.29 -19.06 5.46
N ASN A 68 -3.32 -19.76 5.94
CA ASN A 68 -3.24 -21.18 6.31
C ASN A 68 -3.59 -22.13 5.14
N SER A 69 -3.98 -21.58 3.99
CA SER A 69 -4.39 -22.33 2.80
C SER A 69 -3.50 -22.00 1.62
N THR A 70 -3.11 -23.02 0.84
CA THR A 70 -2.28 -22.84 -0.36
C THR A 70 -3.00 -22.08 -1.47
N GLU A 71 -4.34 -22.06 -1.44
CA GLU A 71 -5.14 -21.25 -2.36
C GLU A 71 -5.02 -19.74 -2.13
N GLY A 72 -4.57 -19.30 -0.94
CA GLY A 72 -4.37 -17.87 -0.64
C GLY A 72 -3.18 -17.24 -1.37
N TYR A 73 -2.22 -18.06 -1.83
CA TYR A 73 -1.05 -17.56 -2.56
C TYR A 73 -1.39 -17.27 -4.02
N VAL A 74 -1.10 -16.04 -4.43
CA VAL A 74 -1.30 -15.58 -5.81
C VAL A 74 -0.38 -16.31 -6.80
N LYS A 75 -0.90 -16.54 -8.01
CA LYS A 75 -0.19 -17.25 -9.09
C LYS A 75 0.11 -16.35 -10.29
N ASN A 76 -0.46 -15.15 -10.35
CA ASN A 76 -0.27 -14.18 -11.42
C ASN A 76 -0.60 -12.74 -10.94
N GLN A 77 -0.34 -11.75 -11.79
CA GLN A 77 -0.55 -10.34 -11.46
C GLN A 77 -2.02 -9.94 -11.39
N THR A 78 -2.92 -10.61 -12.11
CA THR A 78 -4.37 -10.37 -11.98
C THR A 78 -4.82 -10.66 -10.56
N GLN A 79 -4.44 -11.80 -10.00
CA GLN A 79 -4.76 -12.16 -8.62
C GLN A 79 -4.10 -11.20 -7.60
N VAL A 80 -2.90 -10.69 -7.86
CA VAL A 80 -2.27 -9.65 -7.03
C VAL A 80 -3.13 -8.38 -7.04
N GLY A 81 -3.53 -7.91 -8.23
CA GLY A 81 -4.39 -6.73 -8.38
C GLY A 81 -5.71 -6.89 -7.64
N ASP A 82 -6.38 -8.04 -7.79
CA ASP A 82 -7.68 -8.32 -7.16
C ASP A 82 -7.57 -8.39 -5.63
N GLN A 83 -6.52 -9.04 -5.09
CA GLN A 83 -6.30 -9.11 -3.64
C GLN A 83 -5.94 -7.74 -3.05
N LEU A 84 -5.09 -6.96 -3.71
CA LEU A 84 -4.77 -5.59 -3.29
C LEU A 84 -6.00 -4.68 -3.37
N TYR A 85 -6.82 -4.80 -4.41
CA TYR A 85 -8.07 -4.05 -4.55
C TYR A 85 -9.01 -4.35 -3.38
N SER A 86 -9.20 -5.64 -3.07
CA SER A 86 -10.00 -6.07 -1.91
C SER A 86 -9.47 -5.52 -0.59
N ALA A 87 -8.14 -5.48 -0.40
CA ALA A 87 -7.52 -4.92 0.80
C ALA A 87 -7.80 -3.40 0.92
N ILE A 88 -7.68 -2.65 -0.17
CA ILE A 88 -7.94 -1.19 -0.17
C ILE A 88 -9.42 -0.87 0.03
N VAL A 89 -10.33 -1.61 -0.59
CA VAL A 89 -11.78 -1.46 -0.35
C VAL A 89 -12.11 -1.71 1.12
N GLN A 90 -11.56 -2.76 1.72
CA GLN A 90 -11.78 -3.05 3.15
C GLN A 90 -11.18 -1.96 4.05
N LEU A 91 -9.99 -1.44 3.70
CA LEU A 91 -9.37 -0.34 4.43
C LEU A 91 -10.24 0.91 4.38
N PHE A 92 -10.73 1.34 3.21
CA PHE A 92 -11.62 2.51 3.11
C PHE A 92 -13.02 2.28 3.69
N THR A 93 -13.47 1.03 3.79
CA THR A 93 -14.68 0.71 4.55
C THR A 93 -14.49 0.96 6.05
N LEU A 94 -13.29 0.68 6.58
CA LEU A 94 -12.95 0.91 7.99
C LEU A 94 -12.60 2.37 8.29
N PHE A 95 -12.04 3.07 7.31
CA PHE A 95 -11.59 4.47 7.39
C PHE A 95 -12.31 5.31 6.32
N PRO A 96 -13.63 5.53 6.44
CA PRO A 96 -14.43 6.23 5.43
C PRO A 96 -13.96 7.67 5.18
N GLU A 97 -13.31 8.31 6.14
CA GLU A 97 -12.71 9.65 6.02
C GLU A 97 -11.59 9.74 4.96
N LEU A 98 -11.04 8.60 4.54
CA LEU A 98 -10.01 8.51 3.52
C LEU A 98 -10.58 8.29 2.11
N GLN A 99 -11.85 7.89 1.98
CA GLN A 99 -12.40 7.40 0.72
C GLN A 99 -12.43 8.47 -0.39
N ASP A 100 -12.78 9.71 -0.05
CA ASP A 100 -12.86 10.82 -1.01
C ASP A 100 -11.49 11.44 -1.31
N ARG A 101 -10.43 11.03 -0.62
CA ARG A 101 -9.08 11.57 -0.80
C ARG A 101 -8.49 11.11 -2.12
N ASP A 102 -7.68 11.98 -2.71
CA ASP A 102 -6.88 11.60 -3.87
C ASP A 102 -5.97 10.43 -3.48
N PHE A 103 -6.10 9.31 -4.21
CA PHE A 103 -5.37 8.08 -3.93
C PHE A 103 -4.30 7.85 -4.99
N PHE A 104 -3.08 7.56 -4.53
CA PHE A 104 -1.93 7.27 -5.39
C PHE A 104 -1.32 5.93 -5.04
N ILE A 105 -0.96 5.15 -6.07
CA ILE A 105 -0.26 3.88 -5.90
C ILE A 105 1.23 4.09 -6.19
N THR A 106 2.06 3.85 -5.19
CA THR A 106 3.51 4.05 -5.26
C THR A 106 4.26 2.81 -4.80
N GLY A 107 5.55 2.76 -5.11
CA GLY A 107 6.39 1.63 -4.77
C GLY A 107 7.61 1.56 -5.66
N GLU A 108 8.42 0.53 -5.45
CA GLU A 108 9.68 0.36 -6.17
C GLU A 108 9.95 -1.10 -6.59
N SER A 109 10.97 -1.27 -7.42
CA SER A 109 11.44 -2.59 -7.86
C SER A 109 10.31 -3.39 -8.54
N TYR A 110 10.03 -4.61 -8.07
CA TYR A 110 8.96 -5.45 -8.61
C TYR A 110 7.56 -4.84 -8.43
N ALA A 111 7.40 -3.81 -7.58
CA ALA A 111 6.16 -3.04 -7.50
C ALA A 111 5.82 -2.35 -8.83
N GLY A 112 6.78 -2.16 -9.75
CA GLY A 112 6.48 -1.78 -11.13
C GLY A 112 5.54 -2.73 -11.88
N LYS A 113 5.30 -3.95 -11.37
CA LYS A 113 4.22 -4.86 -11.82
C LYS A 113 2.97 -4.80 -10.94
N TYR A 114 3.14 -4.63 -9.62
CA TYR A 114 2.03 -4.55 -8.67
C TYR A 114 1.18 -3.29 -8.87
N ILE A 115 1.83 -2.14 -9.09
CA ILE A 115 1.20 -0.84 -9.30
C ILE A 115 0.21 -0.90 -10.48
N PRO A 116 0.62 -1.27 -11.72
CA PRO A 116 -0.33 -1.37 -12.83
C PRO A 116 -1.34 -2.51 -12.65
N ALA A 117 -1.01 -3.59 -11.93
CA ALA A 117 -1.98 -4.64 -11.64
C ALA A 117 -3.14 -4.14 -10.75
N LEU A 118 -2.82 -3.42 -9.68
CA LEU A 118 -3.83 -2.77 -8.82
C LEU A 118 -4.56 -1.64 -9.55
N GLY A 119 -3.84 -0.79 -10.30
CA GLY A 119 -4.45 0.27 -11.10
C GLY A 119 -5.46 -0.28 -12.10
N HIS A 120 -5.14 -1.40 -12.76
CA HIS A 120 -6.06 -2.11 -13.63
C HIS A 120 -7.26 -2.69 -12.88
N ALA A 121 -7.05 -3.35 -11.73
CA ALA A 121 -8.15 -3.88 -10.91
C ALA A 121 -9.13 -2.77 -10.49
N ILE A 122 -8.60 -1.62 -10.02
CA ILE A 122 -9.42 -0.45 -9.73
C ILE A 122 -10.18 -0.01 -10.99
N HIS A 123 -9.51 0.18 -12.13
CA HIS A 123 -10.16 0.61 -13.37
C HIS A 123 -11.34 -0.28 -13.76
N ILE A 124 -11.22 -1.60 -13.60
CA ILE A 124 -12.28 -2.57 -13.91
C ILE A 124 -13.43 -2.54 -12.90
N HIS A 125 -13.13 -2.46 -11.60
CA HIS A 125 -14.16 -2.60 -10.57
C HIS A 125 -14.87 -1.27 -10.19
N ASN A 126 -14.15 -0.14 -10.24
CA ASN A 126 -14.63 1.17 -9.79
C ASN A 126 -15.94 1.64 -10.47
N PRO A 127 -16.18 1.41 -11.78
CA PRO A 127 -17.40 1.89 -12.45
C PRO A 127 -18.70 1.35 -11.86
N THR A 128 -18.68 0.13 -11.33
CA THR A 128 -19.86 -0.56 -10.77
C THR A 128 -19.80 -0.75 -9.25
N ALA A 129 -18.74 -0.26 -8.59
CA ALA A 129 -18.58 -0.39 -7.14
C ALA A 129 -19.41 0.64 -6.38
N ASP A 130 -19.96 0.23 -5.23
CA ASP A 130 -20.62 1.12 -4.27
C ASP A 130 -19.60 2.04 -3.61
N LEU A 131 -18.47 1.46 -3.16
CA LEU A 131 -17.32 2.20 -2.66
C LEU A 131 -16.34 2.43 -3.81
N LYS A 132 -16.16 3.70 -4.17
CA LYS A 132 -15.24 4.09 -5.23
C LYS A 132 -13.90 4.56 -4.68
N ILE A 133 -12.83 4.12 -5.32
CA ILE A 133 -11.47 4.58 -5.04
C ILE A 133 -11.16 5.76 -5.97
N ASN A 134 -10.83 6.92 -5.41
CA ASN A 134 -10.47 8.13 -6.16
C ASN A 134 -9.00 8.08 -6.64
N LEU A 135 -8.67 7.09 -7.49
CA LEU A 135 -7.33 6.90 -8.03
C LEU A 135 -6.92 8.07 -8.95
N LYS A 136 -5.78 8.70 -8.65
CA LYS A 136 -5.23 9.83 -9.42
C LYS A 136 -3.91 9.53 -10.13
N GLY A 137 -3.18 8.50 -9.70
CA GLY A 137 -1.89 8.12 -10.29
C GLY A 137 -1.28 6.88 -9.65
#